data_AF-A0A2G5B9Y4-F1
#
_entry.id   AF-A0A2G5B9Y4-F1
#
_cell.length_a   1.000
_cell.length_b   1.000
_cell.length_c   1.000
_cell.angle_alpha   90.00
_cell.angle_beta   90.00
_cell.angle_gamma   90.00
#
_symmetry.space_group_name_H-M   'P 1'
#
loop_
_entity.id
_entity.type
_entity.pdbx_description
1 polymer ?
#
loop_
_entity_poly.entity_id
_entity_poly.type
_entity_poly.pdbx_seq_one_letter_code
_entity_poly.pdbx_strand_id
1 'polypeptide(L)'
;MPDSYFAADMERLTQLVANMFIRVVAHNDRLPLGTEKPTRFHSRAPPNISLSDYMQRVSKYASLEPACLLIMLIYVDRICQRNSNFTISSLTVHRFIITAATIACKTLCDAYCTNLHYAKVGGVSMQELNSLEIEFLRMMGWHLIATQEQLEQYYLTLVRQDDHMVLQSDLETNNAPDNMLPTTSS
;
A
#
# COMPACT_ATOMS: atom_id res chain seq x y z
N MET A 1 -9.55 9.79 11.37
CA MET A 1 -8.30 9.99 10.61
C MET A 1 -8.22 11.46 10.23
N PRO A 2 -7.04 12.10 10.28
CA PRO A 2 -6.90 13.48 9.81
C PRO A 2 -7.23 13.59 8.31
N ASP A 3 -7.54 14.78 7.81
CA ASP A 3 -7.84 14.95 6.38
C ASP A 3 -6.59 14.88 5.50
N SER A 4 -5.42 15.14 6.08
CA SER A 4 -4.12 15.02 5.42
C SER A 4 -3.36 13.79 5.90
N TYR A 5 -2.86 12.99 4.95
CA TYR A 5 -2.08 11.79 5.26
C TYR A 5 -0.75 12.08 5.97
N PHE A 6 -0.20 13.29 5.83
CA PHE A 6 1.03 13.70 6.52
C PHE A 6 0.87 13.71 8.05
N ALA A 7 -0.34 14.00 8.53
CA ALA A 7 -0.66 14.03 9.94
C ALA A 7 -1.20 12.67 10.45
N ALA A 8 -1.33 11.68 9.57
CA ALA A 8 -1.92 10.40 9.93
C ALA A 8 -0.99 9.62 10.86
N ASP A 9 -1.59 8.99 11.88
CA ASP A 9 -0.88 8.03 12.71
C ASP A 9 -0.38 6.86 11.85
N MET A 10 0.90 6.56 11.95
CA MET A 10 1.57 5.62 11.06
C MET A 10 1.08 4.17 11.27
N GLU A 11 0.73 3.81 12.50
CA GLU A 11 0.18 2.48 12.81
C GLU A 11 -1.20 2.29 12.16
N ARG A 12 -2.09 3.27 12.32
CA ARG A 12 -3.41 3.27 11.67
C ARG A 12 -3.30 3.28 10.15
N LEU A 13 -2.41 4.09 9.58
CA LEU A 13 -2.20 4.12 8.13
C LEU A 13 -1.66 2.78 7.62
N THR A 14 -0.72 2.16 8.34
CA THR A 14 -0.21 0.83 8.02
C THR A 14 -1.33 -0.21 8.02
N GLN A 15 -2.22 -0.16 9.01
CA GLN A 15 -3.36 -1.06 9.10
C GLN A 15 -4.35 -0.88 7.94
N LEU A 16 -4.65 0.36 7.56
CA LEU A 16 -5.52 0.66 6.42
C LEU A 16 -4.95 0.08 5.12
N VAL A 17 -3.65 0.31 4.86
CA VAL A 17 -2.99 -0.21 3.67
C VAL A 17 -2.94 -1.73 3.70
N ALA A 18 -2.66 -2.34 4.86
CA ALA A 18 -2.69 -3.79 5.02
C ALA A 18 -4.09 -4.38 4.75
N ASN A 19 -5.16 -3.77 5.27
CA ASN A 19 -6.54 -4.17 5.01
C ASN A 19 -6.85 -4.15 3.51
N MET A 20 -6.38 -3.13 2.79
CA MET A 20 -6.55 -3.05 1.33
C MET A 20 -5.82 -4.19 0.60
N PHE A 21 -4.56 -4.46 0.94
CA PHE A 21 -3.84 -5.61 0.37
C PHE A 21 -4.54 -6.94 0.66
N ILE A 22 -5.05 -7.13 1.87
CA ILE A 22 -5.81 -8.33 2.25
C ILE A 22 -7.06 -8.48 1.38
N ARG A 23 -7.83 -7.40 1.17
CA ARG A 23 -9.01 -7.41 0.29
C ARG A 23 -8.65 -7.74 -1.16
N VAL A 24 -7.59 -7.13 -1.68
CA VAL A 24 -7.10 -7.39 -3.05
C VAL A 24 -6.67 -8.85 -3.21
N VAL A 25 -5.87 -9.37 -2.28
CA VAL A 25 -5.43 -10.77 -2.29
C VAL A 25 -6.61 -11.73 -2.20
N ALA A 26 -7.55 -11.51 -1.27
CA ALA A 26 -8.73 -12.36 -1.13
C ALA A 26 -9.66 -12.32 -2.35
N HIS A 27 -9.70 -11.20 -3.07
CA HIS A 27 -10.39 -11.11 -4.36
C HIS A 27 -9.66 -11.93 -5.43
N ASN A 28 -8.36 -11.71 -5.58
CA ASN A 28 -7.56 -12.31 -6.65
C ASN A 28 -7.32 -13.81 -6.48
N ASP A 29 -7.22 -14.32 -5.26
CA ASP A 29 -7.06 -15.75 -4.97
C ASP A 29 -8.28 -16.58 -5.40
N ARG A 30 -9.44 -15.94 -5.65
CA ARG A 30 -10.63 -16.59 -6.21
C ARG A 30 -10.58 -16.74 -7.73
N LEU A 31 -9.67 -16.04 -8.40
CA LEU A 31 -9.53 -16.12 -9.85
C LEU A 31 -8.79 -17.41 -10.23
N PRO A 32 -9.12 -18.04 -11.37
CA PRO A 32 -8.40 -19.20 -11.84
C PRO A 32 -6.92 -18.85 -12.02
N LEU A 33 -6.02 -19.71 -11.52
CA LEU A 33 -4.59 -19.58 -11.80
C LEU A 33 -4.40 -19.64 -13.32
N GLY A 34 -3.91 -18.55 -13.91
CA GLY A 34 -3.53 -18.53 -15.32
C GLY A 34 -2.46 -19.59 -15.58
N THR A 35 -2.42 -20.12 -16.80
CA THR A 35 -1.40 -21.10 -17.26
C THR A 35 -0.01 -20.47 -17.44
N GLU A 36 0.22 -19.33 -16.81
CA GLU A 36 1.35 -18.46 -17.07
C GLU A 36 2.55 -18.81 -16.20
N LYS A 37 3.74 -18.48 -16.73
CA LYS A 37 4.98 -18.77 -16.02
C LYS A 37 5.05 -17.94 -14.74
N PRO A 38 5.44 -18.54 -13.60
CA PRO A 38 5.55 -17.81 -12.34
C PRO A 38 6.58 -16.68 -12.45
N THR A 39 6.21 -15.51 -11.98
CA THR A 39 7.10 -14.32 -11.88
C THR A 39 8.07 -14.46 -10.71
N ARG A 40 9.07 -13.56 -10.62
CA ARG A 40 10.01 -13.53 -9.48
C ARG A 40 9.34 -13.29 -8.12
N PHE A 41 8.17 -12.66 -8.13
CA PHE A 41 7.38 -12.41 -6.93
C PHE A 41 6.66 -13.65 -6.41
N HIS A 42 6.51 -14.72 -7.20
CA HIS A 42 5.85 -15.93 -6.73
C HIS A 42 6.71 -16.67 -5.70
N SER A 43 6.13 -16.87 -4.52
CA SER A 43 6.64 -17.78 -3.50
C SER A 43 6.23 -19.22 -3.79
N ARG A 44 6.95 -20.19 -3.22
CA ARG A 44 6.64 -21.62 -3.37
C ARG A 44 5.32 -22.01 -2.68
N ALA A 45 5.00 -21.32 -1.60
CA ALA A 45 3.78 -21.43 -0.82
C ALA A 45 3.52 -20.07 -0.15
N PRO A 46 2.27 -19.79 0.28
CA PRO A 46 1.97 -18.59 1.05
C PRO A 46 2.81 -18.55 2.33
N PRO A 47 3.46 -17.42 2.67
CA PRO A 47 4.19 -17.30 3.94
C PRO A 47 3.27 -17.47 5.16
N ASN A 48 3.81 -18.06 6.24
CA ASN A 48 3.06 -18.29 7.49
C ASN A 48 2.73 -17.01 8.26
N ILE A 49 3.43 -15.90 7.98
CA ILE A 49 3.17 -14.60 8.60
C ILE A 49 1.98 -13.92 7.93
N SER A 50 1.04 -13.41 8.74
CA SER A 50 -0.11 -12.68 8.22
C SER A 50 0.32 -11.41 7.48
N LEU A 51 -0.52 -10.93 6.57
CA LEU A 51 -0.26 -9.70 5.84
C LEU A 51 -0.21 -8.47 6.76
N SER A 52 -1.06 -8.42 7.78
CA SER A 52 -1.05 -7.34 8.77
C SER A 52 0.26 -7.32 9.56
N ASP A 53 0.69 -8.46 10.10
CA ASP A 53 1.95 -8.55 10.86
C ASP A 53 3.16 -8.24 9.98
N TYR A 54 3.16 -8.72 8.74
CA TYR A 54 4.23 -8.43 7.79
C TYR A 54 4.29 -6.95 7.44
N MET A 55 3.15 -6.31 7.16
CA MET A 55 3.09 -4.89 6.86
C MET A 55 3.55 -4.04 8.05
N GLN A 56 3.12 -4.37 9.28
CA GLN A 56 3.60 -3.71 10.50
C GLN A 56 5.11 -3.86 10.69
N ARG A 57 5.65 -5.07 10.47
CA ARG A 57 7.09 -5.33 10.51
C ARG A 57 7.84 -4.48 9.48
N VAL A 58 7.38 -4.45 8.24
CA VAL A 58 8.02 -3.66 7.16
C VAL A 58 7.94 -2.17 7.51
N SER A 59 6.75 -1.65 7.81
CA SER A 59 6.53 -0.26 8.21
C SER A 59 7.47 0.19 9.33
N LYS A 60 7.54 -0.59 10.41
CA LYS A 60 8.35 -0.28 11.60
C LYS A 60 9.85 -0.37 11.35
N TYR A 61 10.33 -1.50 10.80
CA TYR A 61 11.76 -1.77 10.74
C TYR A 61 12.44 -1.26 9.46
N ALA A 62 11.66 -0.96 8.42
CA ALA A 62 12.16 -0.28 7.22
C ALA A 62 12.04 1.26 7.33
N SER A 63 11.52 1.78 8.45
CA SER A 63 11.29 3.20 8.70
C SER A 63 10.48 3.86 7.59
N LEU A 64 9.34 3.27 7.22
CA LEU A 64 8.52 3.82 6.14
C LEU A 64 7.91 5.16 6.55
N GLU A 65 7.86 6.07 5.60
CA GLU A 65 7.09 7.31 5.72
C GLU A 65 5.67 7.12 5.15
N PRO A 66 4.69 7.96 5.55
CA PRO A 66 3.31 7.87 5.07
C PRO A 66 3.19 7.85 3.54
N ALA A 67 3.95 8.69 2.84
CA ALA A 67 3.98 8.74 1.38
C ALA A 67 4.49 7.42 0.76
N CYS A 68 5.52 6.81 1.38
CA CYS A 68 6.07 5.52 0.95
C CYS A 68 5.08 4.37 1.11
N LEU A 69 4.23 4.38 2.13
CA LEU A 69 3.17 3.39 2.26
C LEU A 69 2.10 3.55 1.17
N LEU A 70 1.61 4.77 0.99
CA LEU A 70 0.51 5.06 0.06
C LEU A 70 0.90 4.80 -1.40
N ILE A 71 2.13 5.17 -1.79
CA ILE A 71 2.59 4.96 -3.17
C ILE A 71 2.68 3.47 -3.54
N MET A 72 2.81 2.55 -2.58
CA MET A 72 2.77 1.12 -2.88
C MET A 72 1.43 0.68 -3.47
N LEU A 73 0.31 1.31 -3.08
CA LEU A 73 -1.00 1.03 -3.68
C LEU A 73 -1.06 1.54 -5.12
N ILE A 74 -0.49 2.71 -5.38
CA ILE A 74 -0.33 3.24 -6.75
C ILE A 74 0.54 2.29 -7.60
N TYR A 75 1.59 1.71 -7.01
CA TYR A 75 2.43 0.74 -7.70
C TYR A 75 1.68 -0.54 -8.08
N VAL A 76 0.76 -1.02 -7.23
CA VAL A 76 -0.12 -2.15 -7.60
C VAL A 76 -0.88 -1.83 -8.88
N ASP A 77 -1.56 -0.68 -8.93
CA ASP A 77 -2.38 -0.31 -10.08
C ASP A 77 -1.56 -0.14 -11.34
N ARG A 78 -0.41 0.54 -11.26
CA ARG A 78 0.50 0.73 -12.41
C ARG A 78 1.04 -0.60 -12.93
N ILE A 79 1.42 -1.51 -12.05
CA ILE A 79 1.95 -2.82 -12.46
C ILE A 79 0.85 -3.66 -13.09
N CYS A 80 -0.33 -3.73 -12.47
CA CYS A 80 -1.44 -4.52 -12.99
C CYS A 80 -1.97 -3.98 -14.33
N GLN A 81 -1.98 -2.66 -14.53
CA GLN A 81 -2.34 -2.05 -15.82
C GLN A 81 -1.33 -2.39 -16.93
N ARG A 82 -0.04 -2.44 -16.60
CA ARG A 82 1.03 -2.63 -17.59
C ARG A 82 1.40 -4.09 -17.82
N ASN A 83 1.09 -4.97 -16.87
CA ASN A 83 1.48 -6.38 -16.88
C ASN A 83 0.23 -7.23 -16.59
N SER A 84 -0.53 -7.58 -17.63
CA SER A 84 -1.73 -8.44 -17.54
C SER A 84 -1.50 -9.77 -16.84
N ASN A 85 -0.24 -10.21 -16.83
CA ASN A 85 0.22 -11.49 -16.35
C ASN A 85 0.60 -11.47 -14.86
N PHE A 86 0.53 -10.29 -14.23
CA PHE A 86 0.88 -10.13 -12.83
C PHE A 86 -0.36 -9.84 -11.99
N THR A 87 -0.55 -10.68 -10.98
CA THR A 87 -1.64 -10.55 -10.02
C THR A 87 -1.09 -10.54 -8.60
N ILE A 88 -1.60 -9.62 -7.78
CA ILE A 88 -1.35 -9.62 -6.34
C ILE A 88 -2.18 -10.72 -5.69
N SER A 89 -1.52 -11.78 -5.22
CA SER A 89 -2.13 -12.97 -4.62
C SER A 89 -1.39 -13.36 -3.35
N SER A 90 -1.88 -14.37 -2.64
CA SER A 90 -1.20 -14.91 -1.44
C SER A 90 0.21 -15.45 -1.72
N LEU A 91 0.54 -15.73 -3.00
CA LEU A 91 1.86 -16.17 -3.42
C LEU A 91 2.81 -15.01 -3.78
N THR A 92 2.29 -13.84 -4.16
CA THR A 92 3.11 -12.72 -4.69
C THR A 92 3.25 -11.55 -3.73
N VAL A 93 2.27 -11.35 -2.86
CA VAL A 93 2.09 -10.13 -2.08
C VAL A 93 3.24 -9.81 -1.11
N HIS A 94 3.82 -10.78 -0.40
CA HIS A 94 4.89 -10.48 0.58
C HIS A 94 6.17 -9.99 -0.12
N ARG A 95 6.58 -10.68 -1.20
CA ARG A 95 7.74 -10.26 -2.00
C ARG A 95 7.49 -8.92 -2.69
N PHE A 96 6.25 -8.69 -3.13
CA PHE A 96 5.84 -7.41 -3.67
C PHE A 96 5.99 -6.29 -2.63
N ILE A 97 5.43 -6.46 -1.43
CA ILE A 97 5.45 -5.43 -0.37
C ILE A 97 6.87 -5.00 -0.03
N ILE A 98 7.79 -5.93 0.26
CA ILE A 98 9.16 -5.52 0.63
C ILE A 98 9.88 -4.83 -0.52
N THR A 99 9.62 -5.26 -1.76
CA THR A 99 10.23 -4.65 -2.94
C THR A 99 9.66 -3.25 -3.20
N ALA A 100 8.34 -3.11 -3.14
CA ALA A 100 7.64 -1.83 -3.28
C ALA A 100 8.08 -0.83 -2.20
N ALA A 101 8.18 -1.28 -0.95
CA ALA A 101 8.69 -0.48 0.17
C ALA A 101 10.14 0.00 -0.07
N THR A 102 11.02 -0.92 -0.50
CA THR A 102 12.42 -0.60 -0.82
C THR A 102 12.52 0.45 -1.93
N ILE A 103 11.77 0.25 -3.02
CA ILE A 103 11.75 1.18 -4.15
C ILE A 103 11.13 2.52 -3.76
N ALA A 104 10.03 2.53 -3.01
CA ALA A 104 9.36 3.75 -2.56
C ALA A 104 10.32 4.61 -1.71
N CYS A 105 10.98 4.04 -0.71
CA CYS A 105 11.94 4.77 0.13
C CYS A 105 13.11 5.31 -0.68
N LYS A 106 13.69 4.52 -1.59
CA LYS A 106 14.78 5.00 -2.46
C LYS A 106 14.34 6.10 -3.43
N THR A 107 13.06 6.17 -3.74
CA THR A 107 12.51 7.12 -4.71
C THR A 107 12.11 8.43 -4.03
N LEU A 108 11.56 8.36 -2.81
CA LEU A 108 10.90 9.49 -2.15
C LEU A 108 11.64 10.05 -0.94
N CYS A 109 12.44 9.23 -0.25
CA CYS A 109 13.08 9.65 1.00
C CYS A 109 14.51 10.15 0.75
N ASP A 110 14.90 11.23 1.42
CA ASP A 110 16.28 11.73 1.43
C ASP A 110 17.24 10.78 2.16
N ALA A 111 16.74 10.05 3.16
CA ALA A 111 17.47 9.05 3.92
C ALA A 111 16.78 7.69 3.83
N TYR A 112 17.48 6.68 3.30
CA TYR A 112 16.94 5.33 3.13
C TYR A 112 17.96 4.27 3.54
N CYS A 113 17.47 3.07 3.88
CA CYS A 113 18.30 1.97 4.32
C CYS A 113 19.01 1.25 3.15
N THR A 114 20.01 0.43 3.48
CA THR A 114 20.67 -0.43 2.47
C THR A 114 19.78 -1.61 2.07
N ASN A 115 20.01 -2.19 0.90
CA ASN A 115 19.32 -3.42 0.47
C ASN A 115 19.52 -4.58 1.43
N LEU A 116 20.69 -4.67 2.07
CA LEU A 116 20.93 -5.70 3.08
C LEU A 116 19.98 -5.55 4.28
N HIS A 117 19.71 -4.31 4.69
CA HIS A 117 18.75 -4.01 5.77
C HIS A 117 17.33 -4.38 5.35
N TYR A 118 16.87 -3.89 4.19
CA TYR A 118 15.54 -4.25 3.68
C TYR A 118 15.37 -5.75 3.48
N ALA A 119 16.40 -6.47 3.00
CA ALA A 119 16.34 -7.92 2.83
C ALA A 119 16.15 -8.65 4.17
N LYS A 120 16.85 -8.22 5.22
CA LYS A 120 16.64 -8.72 6.60
C LYS A 120 15.22 -8.44 7.09
N VAL A 121 14.74 -7.21 6.90
CA VAL A 121 13.36 -6.83 7.25
C VAL A 121 12.34 -7.63 6.44
N GLY A 122 12.61 -7.95 5.18
CA GLY A 122 11.71 -8.74 4.32
C GLY A 122 11.75 -10.25 4.56
N GLY A 123 12.79 -10.76 5.21
CA GLY A 123 13.03 -12.20 5.34
C GLY A 123 13.47 -12.86 4.04
N VAL A 124 14.16 -12.12 3.18
CA VAL A 124 14.70 -12.59 1.89
C VAL A 124 16.22 -12.42 1.86
N SER A 125 16.88 -13.10 0.94
CA SER A 125 18.32 -12.85 0.74
C SER A 125 18.56 -11.49 0.07
N MET A 126 19.74 -10.89 0.28
CA MET A 126 20.10 -9.64 -0.41
C MET A 126 20.08 -9.81 -1.93
N GLN A 127 20.57 -10.94 -2.44
CA GLN A 127 20.59 -11.25 -3.88
C GLN A 127 19.17 -11.36 -4.45
N GLU A 128 18.26 -11.95 -3.69
CA GLU A 128 16.85 -12.04 -4.04
C GLU A 128 16.20 -10.65 -4.08
N LEU A 129 16.38 -9.83 -3.04
CA LEU A 129 15.84 -8.46 -3.05
C LEU A 129 16.38 -7.64 -4.23
N ASN A 130 17.68 -7.70 -4.50
CA ASN A 130 18.28 -7.02 -5.65
C ASN A 130 17.63 -7.47 -6.98
N SER A 131 17.35 -8.77 -7.11
CA SER A 131 16.69 -9.32 -8.30
C SER A 131 15.23 -8.87 -8.40
N LEU A 132 14.52 -8.81 -7.27
CA LEU A 132 13.14 -8.34 -7.20
C LEU A 132 13.05 -6.85 -7.56
N GLU A 133 13.97 -6.01 -7.09
CA GLU A 133 14.01 -4.58 -7.45
C GLU A 133 14.14 -4.39 -8.97
N ILE A 134 15.06 -5.10 -9.62
CA ILE A 134 15.24 -5.01 -11.08
C ILE A 134 13.96 -5.41 -11.81
N GLU A 135 13.31 -6.50 -11.37
CA GLU A 135 12.05 -6.94 -11.97
C GLU A 135 10.94 -5.92 -11.76
N PHE A 136 10.81 -5.36 -10.55
CA PHE A 136 9.85 -4.33 -10.22
C PHE A 136 10.00 -3.10 -11.11
N LEU A 137 11.24 -2.60 -11.27
CA LEU A 137 11.56 -1.43 -12.09
C LEU A 137 11.20 -1.66 -13.57
N ARG A 138 11.41 -2.88 -14.10
CA ARG A 138 11.00 -3.27 -15.46
C ARG A 138 9.48 -3.31 -15.62
N MET A 139 8.78 -3.89 -14.65
CA MET A 139 7.32 -3.96 -14.63
C MET A 139 6.68 -2.56 -14.57
N MET A 140 7.28 -1.66 -13.79
CA MET A 140 6.89 -0.24 -13.70
C MET A 140 7.29 0.59 -14.93
N GLY A 141 8.20 0.09 -15.76
CA GLY A 141 8.82 0.88 -16.83
C GLY A 141 9.46 2.18 -16.31
N TRP A 142 10.01 2.16 -15.09
CA TRP A 142 10.62 3.32 -14.41
C TRP A 142 9.67 4.49 -14.06
N HIS A 143 8.35 4.30 -14.13
CA HIS A 143 7.38 5.34 -13.73
C HIS A 143 7.10 5.29 -12.22
N LEU A 144 8.04 5.77 -11.40
CA LEU A 144 8.03 5.58 -9.94
C LEU A 144 7.43 6.74 -9.13
N ILE A 145 7.30 7.93 -9.72
CA ILE A 145 6.84 9.13 -9.02
C ILE A 145 5.32 9.22 -9.04
N ALA A 146 4.72 9.70 -7.95
CA ALA A 146 3.31 10.09 -7.87
C ALA A 146 3.24 11.54 -7.38
N THR A 147 2.21 12.27 -7.81
CA THR A 147 1.98 13.63 -7.32
C THR A 147 1.37 13.59 -5.91
N GLN A 148 1.44 14.71 -5.20
CA GLN A 148 0.83 14.83 -3.88
C GLN A 148 -0.68 14.58 -3.94
N GLU A 149 -1.34 15.11 -4.96
CA GLU A 149 -2.79 14.97 -5.18
C GLU A 149 -3.17 13.50 -5.36
N GLN A 150 -2.35 12.72 -6.07
CA GLN A 150 -2.58 11.28 -6.22
C GLN A 150 -2.49 10.57 -4.86
N LEU A 151 -1.48 10.88 -4.04
CA LEU A 151 -1.33 10.28 -2.72
C LEU A 151 -2.49 10.64 -1.79
N GLU A 152 -2.92 11.90 -1.79
CA GLU A 152 -4.08 12.37 -1.02
C GLU A 152 -5.37 11.69 -1.47
N GLN A 153 -5.61 11.55 -2.77
CA GLN A 153 -6.77 10.85 -3.30
C GLN A 153 -6.80 9.38 -2.86
N TYR A 154 -5.67 8.68 -2.91
CA TYR A 154 -5.58 7.30 -2.43
C TYR A 154 -5.85 7.21 -0.93
N TYR A 155 -5.28 8.12 -0.14
CA TYR A 155 -5.50 8.17 1.29
C TYR A 155 -6.99 8.38 1.64
N LEU A 156 -7.62 9.40 1.07
CA LEU A 156 -9.03 9.71 1.34
C LEU A 156 -9.95 8.57 0.91
N THR A 157 -9.69 7.97 -0.25
CA THR A 157 -10.44 6.80 -0.73
C THR A 157 -10.28 5.62 0.22
N LEU A 158 -9.06 5.37 0.69
CA LEU A 158 -8.75 4.27 1.59
C LEU A 158 -9.45 4.42 2.95
N VAL A 159 -9.46 5.63 3.51
CA VAL A 159 -10.18 5.92 4.77
C VAL A 159 -11.67 5.73 4.60
N ARG A 160 -12.27 6.30 3.54
CA ARG A 160 -13.73 6.20 3.28
C ARG A 160 -14.22 4.79 3.01
N GLN A 161 -13.35 3.91 2.53
CA GLN A 161 -13.67 2.50 2.27
C GLN A 161 -13.50 1.60 3.51
N ASP A 162 -12.98 2.13 4.62
CA ASP A 162 -12.81 1.37 5.86
C ASP A 162 -13.99 1.63 6.80
N ASP A 163 -14.65 0.57 7.24
CA ASP A 163 -15.86 0.66 8.06
C ASP A 163 -15.61 1.26 9.46
N HIS A 164 -14.35 1.32 9.90
CA HIS A 164 -13.98 1.74 11.26
C HIS A 164 -13.28 3.09 11.32
N MET A 165 -12.88 3.66 10.18
CA MET A 165 -12.09 4.89 10.13
C MET A 165 -12.87 6.01 9.43
N VAL A 166 -13.18 7.06 10.18
CA VAL A 166 -13.89 8.24 9.66
C VAL A 166 -12.94 9.44 9.61
N LEU A 167 -13.05 10.27 8.57
CA LEU A 167 -12.29 11.53 8.47
C LEU A 167 -12.76 12.54 9.52
N GLN A 168 -11.87 13.45 9.94
CA GLN A 168 -12.22 14.47 10.92
C GLN A 168 -13.30 15.42 10.38
N SER A 169 -13.17 15.86 9.14
CA SER A 169 -14.18 16.68 8.44
C SER A 169 -15.56 16.01 8.38
N ASP A 170 -15.63 14.69 8.17
CA ASP A 170 -16.88 13.94 8.13
C ASP A 170 -17.56 13.86 9.52
N LEU A 171 -16.78 13.84 10.61
CA LEU A 171 -17.30 13.89 11.99
C LEU A 171 -17.85 15.27 12.35
N GLU A 172 -17.21 16.34 11.86
CA GLU A 172 -17.66 17.72 12.08
C GLU A 172 -18.96 18.00 11.31
N THR A 173 -19.09 17.47 10.10
CA THR A 173 -20.30 17.63 9.27
C THR A 173 -21.51 16.91 9.88
N ASN A 174 -21.31 15.72 10.48
CA ASN A 174 -22.38 14.96 11.14
C ASN A 174 -22.80 15.53 12.51
N ASN A 175 -22.00 16.42 13.12
CA ASN A 175 -22.29 17.04 14.40
C ASN A 175 -22.79 18.49 14.26
N ALA A 176 -22.97 19.00 13.03
CA ALA A 176 -23.56 20.31 12.82
C ALA A 176 -25.03 20.30 13.29
N PRO A 177 -25.44 21.19 14.23
CA PRO A 177 -26.81 21.23 14.71
C PRO A 177 -27.76 21.63 13.57
N ASP A 178 -28.83 20.85 13.42
CA ASP A 178 -29.96 21.06 12.51
C ASP A 178 -30.72 22.33 12.93
N ASN A 179 -30.15 23.51 12.66
CA ASN A 179 -30.73 24.78 13.10
C ASN A 179 -30.50 25.88 12.08
N MET A 180 -31.27 25.82 10.98
CA MET A 180 -31.65 26.99 10.19
C MET A 180 -32.81 26.65 9.24
N LEU A 181 -33.99 26.40 9.79
CA LEU A 181 -35.23 26.64 9.05
C LEU A 181 -35.48 28.16 9.08
N PRO A 182 -35.56 28.86 7.94
CA PRO A 182 -35.99 30.25 7.94
C PRO A 182 -37.46 30.29 8.33
N THR A 183 -37.76 30.85 9.50
CA THR A 183 -39.12 31.19 9.89
C THR A 183 -39.67 32.20 8.89
N THR A 184 -40.59 31.76 8.05
CA THR A 184 -41.42 32.65 7.24
C THR A 184 -42.34 33.43 8.17
N SER A 185 -42.07 34.71 8.38
CA SER A 185 -43.02 35.72 8.87
C SER A 185 -43.30 36.65 7.70
N SER A 186 -44.46 36.47 7.02
CA SER A 186 -45.73 37.19 7.21
C SER A 186 -45.64 38.66 6.83
#